data_AF-A0A7L1DEB3-F1
#
_entry.id   AF-A0A7L1DEB3-F1
#
_cell.length_a   1.000
_cell.length_b   1.000
_cell.length_c   1.000
_cell.angle_alpha   90.00
_cell.angle_beta   90.00
_cell.angle_gamma   90.00
#
_symmetry.space_group_name_H-M   'P 1'
#
loop_
_entity.id
_entity.type
_entity.pdbx_description
1 polymer ?
#
loop_
_entity_poly.entity_id
_entity_poly.type
_entity_poly.pdbx_seq_one_letter_code
_entity_poly.pdbx_strand_id
1 'polypeptide(L)'
;DPVPPPLPKKQLQRAESLPERGPSHHCQGDPRPWASSVLYSIPPSHPQHEEGAPSSVPPRDKYSCGHKKPLTKSQSLGEPAAWSSPQNAPSPRLKELTFGTADGELGQLLESPAGLCGVVLGCQAAALGRLSARIEEELLGPEERQHLLEAELVGKRWGAFEVLEPQPCCESGDAWYFRVGFSSGQSQLVFAAKVPKPCCTSLGVQSSLGTHCSIQHPIGRFTDRLPQELVLPRNPGEQSQSPSSEERACPATRPVLQVLICPEVPYQTLAGFVRGSHGLHRTSPGHYERLACLLLLQLCLGLEHLRGQNVGQGDLSPENLLLVQCPCPPGRHQGKKEPLGLSLPRLLISSFLKVREKQRPCSTSQEQDWTKGLAAPSSPAADELNVGRLIYQLLHVDISLEDTLGFRNNRLPEIPSLSIYSMGLKRLATLLLHREPSKRVSIEQARSILQLLLWGPRQELFARSKKTLPLLRSWVEVKRTLLLLRFAESSVGTGGHPGLEEWLCCQYFKEVTEHTLYQVTQVVY
;
A
#
# COMPACT_ATOMS: atom_id res chain seq x y z
N ASP A 1 7.25 -54.91 -27.35
CA ASP A 1 6.06 -54.08 -27.07
C ASP A 1 5.11 -54.74 -26.10
N PRO A 2 4.74 -54.04 -25.03
CA PRO A 2 3.39 -54.08 -24.48
C PRO A 2 2.75 -52.67 -24.53
N VAL A 3 1.46 -52.60 -24.86
CA VAL A 3 0.69 -51.35 -25.00
C VAL A 3 0.31 -50.79 -23.62
N PRO A 4 0.40 -49.47 -23.36
CA PRO A 4 -0.01 -48.88 -22.09
C PRO A 4 -1.54 -48.88 -21.91
N PRO A 5 -2.05 -48.89 -20.65
CA PRO A 5 -3.48 -48.96 -20.37
C PRO A 5 -4.23 -47.64 -20.70
N PRO A 6 -5.54 -47.71 -21.00
CA PRO A 6 -6.33 -46.55 -21.40
C PRO A 6 -6.62 -45.58 -20.25
N LEU A 7 -6.62 -44.28 -20.56
CA LEU A 7 -6.92 -43.18 -19.63
C LEU A 7 -8.40 -43.13 -19.21
N PRO A 8 -8.73 -42.63 -18.00
CA PRO A 8 -10.09 -42.55 -17.50
C PRO A 8 -10.95 -41.55 -18.29
N LYS A 9 -12.18 -41.95 -18.62
CA LYS A 9 -13.16 -41.13 -19.36
C LYS A 9 -13.69 -40.00 -18.48
N LYS A 10 -13.46 -38.74 -18.85
CA LYS A 10 -14.18 -37.59 -18.29
C LYS A 10 -15.65 -37.65 -18.71
N GLN A 11 -16.57 -37.77 -17.75
CA GLN A 11 -17.99 -37.48 -17.98
C GLN A 11 -18.18 -35.96 -18.09
N LEU A 12 -18.40 -35.48 -19.31
CA LEU A 12 -18.97 -34.15 -19.54
C LEU A 12 -20.49 -34.28 -19.48
N GLN A 13 -21.11 -33.72 -18.44
CA GLN A 13 -22.56 -33.54 -18.45
C GLN A 13 -22.89 -32.43 -19.46
N ARG A 14 -23.55 -32.83 -20.53
CA ARG A 14 -24.04 -31.96 -21.61
C ARG A 14 -25.34 -31.32 -21.14
N ALA A 15 -25.46 -30.00 -21.22
CA ALA A 15 -26.75 -29.34 -21.01
C ALA A 15 -27.75 -29.82 -22.07
N GLU A 16 -28.97 -30.17 -21.66
CA GLU A 16 -30.01 -30.66 -22.55
C GLU A 16 -30.64 -29.51 -23.34
N SER A 17 -30.30 -29.40 -24.62
CA SER A 17 -31.02 -28.60 -25.59
C SER A 17 -32.16 -29.41 -26.20
N LEU A 18 -33.42 -28.99 -26.00
CA LEU A 18 -34.58 -29.58 -26.68
C LEU A 18 -34.55 -29.25 -28.20
N PRO A 19 -35.10 -30.14 -29.06
CA PRO A 19 -34.87 -30.09 -30.51
C PRO A 19 -35.84 -29.18 -31.28
N GLU A 20 -35.35 -28.62 -32.38
CA GLU A 20 -36.16 -27.90 -33.37
C GLU A 20 -37.03 -28.83 -34.23
N ARG A 21 -38.17 -28.31 -34.70
CA ARG A 21 -38.86 -28.75 -35.92
C ARG A 21 -38.95 -27.58 -36.89
N GLY A 22 -38.24 -27.65 -38.02
CA GLY A 22 -38.54 -26.81 -39.20
C GLY A 22 -39.52 -27.51 -40.15
N PRO A 23 -39.65 -27.03 -41.41
CA PRO A 23 -39.20 -25.74 -41.96
C PRO A 23 -40.31 -24.98 -42.73
N SER A 24 -40.02 -23.75 -43.18
CA SER A 24 -40.16 -23.29 -44.59
C SER A 24 -40.67 -21.85 -44.84
N HIS A 25 -40.16 -21.29 -45.95
CA HIS A 25 -40.61 -20.14 -46.77
C HIS A 25 -40.46 -18.66 -46.31
N HIS A 26 -39.53 -18.01 -47.02
CA HIS A 26 -39.48 -16.61 -47.50
C HIS A 26 -40.38 -15.51 -46.89
N CYS A 27 -39.75 -14.37 -46.55
CA CYS A 27 -39.80 -13.19 -47.42
C CYS A 27 -38.70 -12.15 -47.13
N GLN A 28 -38.63 -11.14 -48.00
CA GLN A 28 -37.54 -10.19 -48.25
C GLN A 28 -37.80 -8.83 -47.60
N GLY A 29 -36.77 -8.11 -47.11
CA GLY A 29 -36.92 -6.69 -46.72
C GLY A 29 -35.85 -6.10 -45.80
N ASP A 30 -35.02 -5.20 -46.34
CA ASP A 30 -34.23 -4.18 -45.61
C ASP A 30 -35.17 -3.18 -44.87
N PRO A 31 -34.76 -2.47 -43.78
CA PRO A 31 -33.97 -1.23 -43.95
C PRO A 31 -33.05 -0.76 -42.80
N ARG A 32 -32.40 0.39 -43.08
CA ARG A 32 -31.39 1.15 -42.30
C ARG A 32 -31.85 1.65 -40.91
N PRO A 33 -30.89 1.99 -40.01
CA PRO A 33 -31.19 2.59 -38.70
C PRO A 33 -31.38 4.12 -38.76
N TRP A 34 -32.24 4.65 -37.89
CA TRP A 34 -32.31 6.09 -37.55
C TRP A 34 -32.29 6.24 -36.02
N ALA A 35 -31.58 7.23 -35.51
CA ALA A 35 -31.37 7.46 -34.09
C ALA A 35 -32.33 8.51 -33.50
N SER A 36 -32.65 8.40 -32.20
CA SER A 36 -32.67 9.58 -31.31
C SER A 36 -32.91 9.23 -29.84
N SER A 37 -32.23 9.94 -28.95
CA SER A 37 -32.38 9.89 -27.50
C SER A 37 -33.68 10.55 -27.02
N VAL A 38 -34.19 10.15 -25.86
CA VAL A 38 -35.10 10.97 -25.04
C VAL A 38 -34.68 10.91 -23.58
N LEU A 39 -34.39 12.07 -23.00
CA LEU A 39 -34.26 12.32 -21.56
C LEU A 39 -35.64 12.66 -20.99
N TYR A 40 -35.92 12.32 -19.73
CA TYR A 40 -37.04 12.94 -19.00
C TYR A 40 -36.67 13.34 -17.57
N SER A 41 -37.17 14.50 -17.18
CA SER A 41 -36.96 15.15 -15.89
C SER A 41 -38.15 14.95 -14.94
N ILE A 42 -37.93 15.10 -13.63
CA ILE A 42 -38.94 14.96 -12.58
C ILE A 42 -39.40 16.36 -12.11
N PRO A 43 -40.71 16.61 -11.92
CA PRO A 43 -41.24 17.74 -11.15
C PRO A 43 -41.68 17.34 -9.71
N PRO A 44 -41.72 18.27 -8.74
CA PRO A 44 -42.08 18.00 -7.33
C PRO A 44 -43.59 18.20 -7.03
N SER A 45 -44.04 17.78 -5.84
CA SER A 45 -45.45 17.88 -5.41
C SER A 45 -45.65 18.28 -3.94
N HIS A 46 -46.58 19.23 -3.70
CA HIS A 46 -47.31 19.58 -2.46
C HIS A 46 -48.34 20.68 -2.83
N PRO A 47 -49.53 20.83 -2.16
CA PRO A 47 -49.68 21.14 -0.72
C PRO A 47 -50.87 20.42 0.00
N GLN A 48 -51.47 21.04 1.03
CA GLN A 48 -52.22 20.42 2.16
C GLN A 48 -53.74 20.77 2.26
N HIS A 49 -54.47 20.08 3.18
CA HIS A 49 -55.80 20.39 3.80
C HIS A 49 -57.04 20.37 2.85
N GLU A 50 -58.30 20.08 3.25
CA GLU A 50 -58.97 19.97 4.58
C GLU A 50 -60.21 19.01 4.61
N GLU A 51 -60.76 18.81 5.83
CA GLU A 51 -62.03 18.22 6.33
C GLU A 51 -63.20 17.72 5.44
N GLY A 52 -63.96 16.72 5.97
CA GLY A 52 -65.37 16.46 5.59
C GLY A 52 -65.92 15.03 5.83
N ALA A 53 -66.83 14.86 6.80
CA ALA A 53 -67.75 13.70 6.98
C ALA A 53 -69.22 14.23 6.96
N PRO A 54 -70.33 13.44 7.03
CA PRO A 54 -70.47 12.02 7.42
C PRO A 54 -71.58 11.15 6.69
N SER A 55 -71.67 9.87 7.10
CA SER A 55 -72.89 9.01 7.24
C SER A 55 -73.86 8.73 6.06
N SER A 56 -74.03 7.45 5.70
CA SER A 56 -75.30 6.67 5.83
C SER A 56 -75.20 5.26 5.19
N VAL A 57 -76.20 4.39 5.42
CA VAL A 57 -76.13 2.90 5.25
C VAL A 57 -77.31 2.39 4.34
N PRO A 58 -77.61 1.07 4.22
CA PRO A 58 -77.49 0.12 3.07
C PRO A 58 -78.84 -0.03 2.26
N PRO A 59 -79.33 -1.17 1.65
CA PRO A 59 -78.84 -2.58 1.50
C PRO A 59 -79.19 -3.37 0.18
N ARG A 60 -78.98 -4.71 0.23
CA ARG A 60 -79.60 -5.84 -0.54
C ARG A 60 -78.95 -6.26 -1.88
N ASP A 61 -79.02 -7.53 -2.32
CA ASP A 61 -79.57 -8.79 -1.74
C ASP A 61 -78.94 -10.06 -2.42
N LYS A 62 -78.62 -11.11 -1.61
CA LYS A 62 -78.72 -12.58 -1.88
C LYS A 62 -77.98 -13.19 -3.12
N TYR A 63 -77.81 -14.51 -3.31
CA TYR A 63 -78.40 -15.77 -2.80
C TYR A 63 -77.30 -16.85 -2.58
N SER A 64 -77.25 -17.57 -1.44
CA SER A 64 -77.65 -19.00 -1.23
C SER A 64 -76.86 -20.06 -2.04
N CYS A 65 -76.58 -21.31 -1.61
CA CYS A 65 -76.77 -22.10 -0.38
C CYS A 65 -75.75 -23.28 -0.42
N GLY A 66 -75.43 -24.09 0.59
CA GLY A 66 -75.86 -24.23 1.99
C GLY A 66 -75.07 -25.36 2.69
N HIS A 67 -75.32 -25.65 3.98
CA HIS A 67 -74.51 -26.59 4.80
C HIS A 67 -75.08 -28.03 4.88
N LYS A 68 -74.21 -29.05 4.92
CA LYS A 68 -74.39 -30.26 5.76
C LYS A 68 -73.04 -30.78 6.31
N LYS A 69 -73.03 -31.07 7.62
CA LYS A 69 -72.04 -31.78 8.47
C LYS A 69 -72.88 -32.52 9.55
N PRO A 70 -72.34 -33.37 10.45
CA PRO A 70 -70.98 -33.93 10.57
C PRO A 70 -70.99 -35.49 10.68
N LEU A 71 -69.83 -36.13 10.97
CA LEU A 71 -69.63 -36.96 12.19
C LEU A 71 -68.23 -37.62 12.30
N THR A 72 -67.43 -37.09 13.25
CA THR A 72 -66.52 -37.77 14.22
C THR A 72 -65.35 -38.72 13.85
N LYS A 73 -64.25 -38.47 14.59
CA LYS A 73 -63.08 -39.32 14.94
C LYS A 73 -62.07 -39.54 13.80
N SER A 74 -60.79 -39.17 13.92
CA SER A 74 -59.90 -39.29 15.11
C SER A 74 -59.14 -38.02 15.54
N GLN A 75 -58.44 -38.12 16.69
CA GLN A 75 -57.61 -37.13 17.40
C GLN A 75 -56.40 -36.61 16.58
N SER A 76 -55.92 -35.34 16.64
CA SER A 76 -55.51 -34.48 17.79
C SER A 76 -54.11 -34.89 18.32
N LEU A 77 -53.06 -34.07 18.52
CA LEU A 77 -52.79 -32.60 18.46
C LEU A 77 -51.47 -32.33 17.67
N GLY A 78 -51.07 -31.10 17.30
CA GLY A 78 -51.55 -29.79 17.73
C GLY A 78 -51.28 -28.65 16.72
N GLU A 79 -51.60 -27.41 17.14
CA GLU A 79 -51.94 -26.29 16.27
C GLU A 79 -50.75 -25.47 15.69
N PRO A 80 -50.97 -24.76 14.56
CA PRO A 80 -50.02 -23.81 14.01
C PRO A 80 -50.17 -22.44 14.70
N ALA A 81 -49.19 -22.04 15.52
CA ALA A 81 -49.14 -20.70 16.07
C ALA A 81 -47.70 -20.20 16.26
N ALA A 82 -47.24 -19.34 15.36
CA ALA A 82 -46.65 -18.03 15.70
C ALA A 82 -46.26 -17.29 14.42
N TRP A 83 -46.73 -16.05 14.28
CA TRP A 83 -46.11 -15.08 13.38
C TRP A 83 -44.67 -14.83 13.84
N SER A 84 -43.71 -15.41 13.11
CA SER A 84 -42.31 -15.03 13.25
C SER A 84 -42.07 -13.83 12.36
N SER A 85 -41.70 -12.70 12.96
CA SER A 85 -41.18 -11.55 12.19
C SER A 85 -40.00 -12.00 11.32
N PRO A 86 -39.70 -11.31 10.20
CA PRO A 86 -38.44 -11.48 9.50
C PRO A 86 -37.29 -10.92 10.36
N GLN A 87 -36.91 -11.66 11.40
CA GLN A 87 -35.70 -11.41 12.17
C GLN A 87 -34.51 -11.80 11.31
N ASN A 88 -33.82 -10.79 10.79
CA ASN A 88 -32.41 -10.79 10.44
C ASN A 88 -31.84 -12.15 9.99
N ALA A 89 -32.25 -12.61 8.81
CA ALA A 89 -31.36 -13.48 8.04
C ALA A 89 -30.01 -12.75 7.91
N PRO A 90 -28.87 -13.40 8.20
CA PRO A 90 -27.58 -12.74 8.07
C PRO A 90 -27.42 -12.34 6.60
N SER A 91 -27.31 -11.04 6.33
CA SER A 91 -27.08 -10.55 4.97
C SER A 91 -25.87 -11.31 4.40
N PRO A 92 -26.00 -11.97 3.24
CA PRO A 92 -24.88 -12.71 2.66
C PRO A 92 -23.70 -11.76 2.56
N ARG A 93 -22.53 -12.21 3.05
CA ARG A 93 -21.36 -11.37 3.14
C ARG A 93 -20.99 -10.93 1.72
N LEU A 94 -21.28 -9.67 1.38
CA LEU A 94 -21.10 -9.09 0.03
C LEU A 94 -19.66 -9.23 -0.53
N LYS A 95 -18.71 -9.63 0.33
CA LYS A 95 -17.30 -9.90 0.02
C LYS A 95 -17.04 -11.31 -0.52
N GLU A 96 -17.95 -12.26 -0.29
CA GLU A 96 -17.85 -13.69 -0.58
C GLU A 96 -18.60 -14.09 -1.88
N LEU A 97 -19.33 -13.15 -2.49
CA LEU A 97 -20.00 -13.35 -3.77
C LEU A 97 -18.98 -13.63 -4.90
N THR A 98 -19.27 -14.65 -5.72
CA THR A 98 -18.46 -15.05 -6.88
C THR A 98 -19.37 -15.32 -8.09
N PHE A 99 -18.77 -15.55 -9.26
CA PHE A 99 -19.54 -15.95 -10.45
C PHE A 99 -20.29 -17.29 -10.27
N GLY A 100 -19.89 -18.12 -9.30
CA GLY A 100 -20.57 -19.37 -8.96
C GLY A 100 -21.63 -19.25 -7.85
N THR A 101 -21.95 -18.04 -7.37
CA THR A 101 -23.03 -17.82 -6.39
C THR A 101 -24.39 -18.20 -7.00
N ALA A 102 -25.20 -18.93 -6.25
CA ALA A 102 -26.50 -19.41 -6.72
C ALA A 102 -27.55 -18.27 -6.79
N ASP A 103 -28.42 -18.30 -7.81
CA ASP A 103 -29.44 -17.27 -8.05
C ASP A 103 -30.37 -17.03 -6.85
N GLY A 104 -30.63 -18.07 -6.03
CA GLY A 104 -31.43 -17.96 -4.81
C GLY A 104 -30.81 -17.06 -3.73
N GLU A 105 -29.48 -16.95 -3.68
CA GLU A 105 -28.77 -16.05 -2.76
C GLU A 105 -28.71 -14.62 -3.30
N LEU A 106 -28.75 -14.46 -4.63
CA LEU A 106 -28.79 -13.16 -5.30
C LEU A 106 -30.20 -12.54 -5.25
N GLY A 107 -31.25 -13.35 -5.31
CA GLY A 107 -32.65 -12.90 -5.42
C GLY A 107 -33.02 -11.77 -4.47
N GLN A 108 -32.82 -11.98 -3.16
CA GLN A 108 -33.15 -10.99 -2.11
C GLN A 108 -32.32 -9.70 -2.18
N LEU A 109 -31.12 -9.74 -2.77
CA LEU A 109 -30.24 -8.59 -2.91
C LEU A 109 -30.59 -7.72 -4.13
N LEU A 110 -31.23 -8.32 -5.14
CA LEU A 110 -31.57 -7.69 -6.41
C LEU A 110 -32.97 -7.04 -6.41
N GLU A 111 -33.77 -7.22 -5.35
CA GLU A 111 -35.14 -6.68 -5.23
C GLU A 111 -35.22 -5.14 -5.27
N SER A 112 -34.11 -4.44 -5.05
CA SER A 112 -34.06 -2.98 -5.16
C SER A 112 -32.81 -2.47 -5.89
N PRO A 113 -32.89 -1.35 -6.61
CA PRO A 113 -31.71 -0.71 -7.22
C PRO A 113 -30.63 -0.35 -6.19
N ALA A 114 -31.03 -0.03 -4.96
CA ALA A 114 -30.11 0.24 -3.85
C ALA A 114 -29.37 -1.02 -3.38
N GLY A 115 -30.07 -2.16 -3.30
CA GLY A 115 -29.48 -3.47 -2.99
C GLY A 115 -28.49 -3.91 -4.05
N LEU A 116 -28.85 -3.83 -5.33
CA LEU A 116 -27.96 -4.07 -6.47
C LEU A 116 -26.70 -3.19 -6.40
N CYS A 117 -26.85 -1.88 -6.14
CA CYS A 117 -25.69 -1.00 -5.95
C CYS A 117 -24.82 -1.48 -4.77
N GLY A 118 -25.41 -1.81 -3.63
CA GLY A 118 -24.70 -2.35 -2.47
C GLY A 118 -23.89 -3.61 -2.77
N VAL A 119 -24.46 -4.54 -3.55
CA VAL A 119 -23.76 -5.74 -4.05
C VAL A 119 -22.56 -5.38 -4.91
N VAL A 120 -22.76 -4.53 -5.93
CA VAL A 120 -21.69 -4.14 -6.85
C VAL A 120 -20.54 -3.46 -6.09
N LEU A 121 -20.82 -2.52 -5.19
CA LEU A 121 -19.80 -1.84 -4.40
C LEU A 121 -19.07 -2.78 -3.43
N GLY A 122 -19.79 -3.71 -2.79
CA GLY A 122 -19.19 -4.76 -1.96
C GLY A 122 -18.24 -5.67 -2.74
N CYS A 123 -18.65 -6.08 -3.94
CA CYS A 123 -17.81 -6.88 -4.85
C CYS A 123 -16.57 -6.11 -5.31
N GLN A 124 -16.69 -4.81 -5.61
CA GLN A 124 -15.56 -3.97 -6.01
C GLN A 124 -14.52 -3.85 -4.89
N ALA A 125 -14.95 -3.56 -3.65
CA ALA A 125 -14.06 -3.48 -2.50
C ALA A 125 -13.36 -4.82 -2.22
N ALA A 126 -14.07 -5.95 -2.32
CA ALA A 126 -13.50 -7.28 -2.14
C ALA A 126 -12.53 -7.67 -3.26
N ALA A 127 -12.82 -7.31 -4.51
CA ALA A 127 -11.93 -7.52 -5.65
C ALA A 127 -10.62 -6.72 -5.52
N LEU A 128 -10.71 -5.44 -5.14
CA LEU A 128 -9.53 -4.61 -4.85
C LEU A 128 -8.70 -5.18 -3.69
N GLY A 129 -9.34 -5.69 -2.63
CA GLY A 129 -8.65 -6.37 -1.53
C GLY A 129 -7.84 -7.58 -2.00
N ARG A 130 -8.45 -8.46 -2.81
CA ARG A 130 -7.77 -9.65 -3.38
C ARG A 130 -6.65 -9.29 -4.35
N LEU A 131 -6.86 -8.29 -5.21
CA LEU A 131 -5.82 -7.79 -6.12
C LEU A 131 -4.65 -7.21 -5.34
N SER A 132 -4.91 -6.37 -4.33
CA SER A 132 -3.87 -5.77 -3.49
C SER A 132 -2.99 -6.84 -2.83
N ALA A 133 -3.60 -7.88 -2.24
CA ALA A 133 -2.87 -8.98 -1.61
C ALA A 133 -2.02 -9.78 -2.62
N ARG A 134 -2.56 -10.06 -3.82
CA ARG A 134 -1.81 -10.74 -4.88
C ARG A 134 -0.63 -9.93 -5.40
N ILE A 135 -0.79 -8.61 -5.59
CA ILE A 135 0.33 -7.76 -6.04
C ILE A 135 1.41 -7.69 -4.94
N GLU A 136 1.01 -7.69 -3.67
CA GLU A 136 1.92 -7.74 -2.52
C GLU A 136 2.75 -9.03 -2.50
N GLU A 137 2.11 -10.19 -2.71
CA GLU A 137 2.79 -11.49 -2.88
C GLU A 137 3.72 -11.50 -4.11
N GLU A 138 3.33 -10.89 -5.24
CA GLU A 138 4.19 -10.76 -6.42
C GLU A 138 5.40 -9.81 -6.17
N LEU A 139 5.29 -8.84 -5.24
CA LEU A 139 6.34 -7.84 -4.90
C LEU A 139 7.31 -8.28 -3.79
N LEU A 140 6.85 -9.10 -2.84
CA LEU A 140 7.63 -9.64 -1.72
C LEU A 140 8.11 -11.07 -1.99
N GLY A 141 7.38 -11.82 -2.80
CA GLY A 141 7.47 -13.28 -2.91
C GLY A 141 6.55 -13.98 -1.88
N PRO A 142 6.23 -15.27 -2.08
CA PRO A 142 5.43 -16.03 -1.12
C PRO A 142 6.13 -16.15 0.24
N GLU A 143 5.40 -15.96 1.34
CA GLU A 143 5.95 -16.06 2.70
C GLU A 143 6.56 -17.44 2.99
N GLU A 144 5.96 -18.52 2.45
CA GLU A 144 6.50 -19.87 2.51
C GLU A 144 7.92 -19.96 1.93
N ARG A 145 8.19 -19.29 0.80
CA ARG A 145 9.51 -19.24 0.19
C ARG A 145 10.50 -18.48 1.07
N GLN A 146 10.06 -17.41 1.73
CA GLN A 146 10.90 -16.64 2.63
C GLN A 146 11.30 -17.49 3.85
N HIS A 147 10.36 -18.21 4.47
CA HIS A 147 10.66 -19.12 5.58
C HIS A 147 11.54 -20.32 5.20
N LEU A 148 11.38 -20.86 3.99
CA LEU A 148 12.28 -21.90 3.48
C LEU A 148 13.73 -21.37 3.33
N LEU A 149 13.90 -20.15 2.83
CA LEU A 149 15.22 -19.52 2.73
C LEU A 149 15.80 -19.20 4.11
N GLU A 150 14.99 -18.69 5.06
CA GLU A 150 15.42 -18.49 6.45
C GLU A 150 15.94 -19.80 7.05
N ALA A 151 15.23 -20.93 6.84
CA ALA A 151 15.64 -22.25 7.29
C ALA A 151 16.94 -22.75 6.63
N GLU A 152 17.10 -22.58 5.31
CA GLU A 152 18.34 -22.95 4.60
C GLU A 152 19.56 -22.14 5.06
N LEU A 153 19.36 -20.90 5.51
CA LEU A 153 20.41 -20.01 5.97
C LEU A 153 20.81 -20.22 7.44
N VAL A 154 20.07 -21.02 8.22
CA VAL A 154 20.41 -21.33 9.61
C VAL A 154 21.80 -21.98 9.71
N GLY A 155 22.66 -21.40 10.54
CA GLY A 155 24.02 -21.91 10.79
C GLY A 155 25.02 -21.68 9.65
N LYS A 156 24.61 -21.09 8.52
CA LYS A 156 25.52 -20.69 7.44
C LYS A 156 26.42 -19.54 7.88
N ARG A 157 27.57 -19.43 7.23
CA ARG A 157 28.63 -18.42 7.44
C ARG A 157 29.18 -18.00 6.08
N TRP A 158 30.18 -17.09 6.04
CA TRP A 158 30.75 -16.59 4.79
C TRP A 158 31.14 -17.67 3.78
N GLY A 159 31.68 -18.82 4.22
CA GLY A 159 32.04 -19.94 3.33
C GLY A 159 30.88 -20.62 2.61
N ALA A 160 29.62 -20.23 2.87
CA ALA A 160 28.45 -20.67 2.12
C ALA A 160 27.97 -19.65 1.07
N PHE A 161 28.61 -18.48 0.98
CA PHE A 161 28.26 -17.40 0.07
C PHE A 161 29.41 -17.08 -0.88
N GLU A 162 29.08 -16.80 -2.13
CA GLU A 162 30.02 -16.31 -3.13
C GLU A 162 30.02 -14.78 -3.12
N VAL A 163 31.19 -14.15 -3.06
CA VAL A 163 31.31 -12.69 -3.20
C VAL A 163 31.22 -12.34 -4.68
N LEU A 164 30.10 -11.74 -5.11
CA LEU A 164 29.89 -11.37 -6.51
C LEU A 164 30.58 -10.04 -6.85
N GLU A 165 30.61 -9.10 -5.90
CA GLU A 165 31.24 -7.79 -6.05
C GLU A 165 32.16 -7.49 -4.83
N PRO A 166 33.47 -7.26 -5.03
CA PRO A 166 34.41 -6.91 -3.96
C PRO A 166 34.13 -5.59 -3.24
N GLN A 167 33.49 -4.64 -3.95
CA GLN A 167 33.13 -3.31 -3.45
C GLN A 167 31.67 -3.32 -2.97
N PRO A 168 31.29 -2.46 -2.00
CA PRO A 168 29.90 -2.39 -1.57
C PRO A 168 29.03 -1.81 -2.69
N CYS A 169 27.89 -2.47 -2.98
CA CYS A 169 26.92 -2.01 -3.95
C CYS A 169 26.08 -0.82 -3.42
N CYS A 170 26.02 -0.65 -2.10
CA CYS A 170 25.41 0.49 -1.44
C CYS A 170 26.07 0.75 -0.08
N GLU A 171 26.25 2.02 0.29
CA GLU A 171 26.70 2.45 1.61
C GLU A 171 25.60 3.29 2.27
N SER A 172 25.09 2.82 3.42
CA SER A 172 24.17 3.59 4.27
C SER A 172 24.91 4.27 5.41
N GLY A 173 24.22 5.09 6.20
CA GLY A 173 24.76 5.65 7.43
C GLY A 173 25.15 4.57 8.45
N ASP A 174 24.37 3.48 8.52
CA ASP A 174 24.55 2.41 9.52
C ASP A 174 25.38 1.20 9.05
N ALA A 175 25.55 0.96 7.75
CA ALA A 175 26.13 -0.26 7.21
C ALA A 175 26.74 -0.13 5.80
N TRP A 176 27.51 -1.15 5.41
CA TRP A 176 27.90 -1.42 4.03
C TRP A 176 27.12 -2.63 3.51
N TYR A 177 26.64 -2.57 2.26
CA TYR A 177 25.93 -3.67 1.60
C TYR A 177 26.78 -4.24 0.48
N PHE A 178 27.01 -5.55 0.52
CA PHE A 178 27.75 -6.29 -0.51
C PHE A 178 26.82 -7.27 -1.24
N ARG A 179 26.98 -7.39 -2.56
CA ARG A 179 26.22 -8.35 -3.37
C ARG A 179 26.86 -9.74 -3.26
N VAL A 180 26.09 -10.71 -2.80
CA VAL A 180 26.54 -12.10 -2.56
C VAL A 180 25.64 -13.12 -3.23
N GLY A 181 26.23 -14.19 -3.73
CA GLY A 181 25.54 -15.35 -4.29
C GLY A 181 25.33 -16.44 -3.24
N PHE A 182 24.20 -17.14 -3.30
CA PHE A 182 23.91 -18.33 -2.50
C PHE A 182 23.31 -19.42 -3.40
N SER A 183 23.92 -20.60 -3.41
CA SER A 183 23.43 -21.75 -4.17
C SER A 183 22.36 -22.49 -3.39
N SER A 184 21.10 -22.35 -3.81
CA SER A 184 19.94 -23.08 -3.27
C SER A 184 19.40 -24.03 -4.34
N GLY A 185 19.55 -25.34 -4.10
CA GLY A 185 19.19 -26.39 -5.06
C GLY A 185 19.91 -26.22 -6.40
N GLN A 186 19.14 -25.96 -7.47
CA GLN A 186 19.64 -25.74 -8.84
C GLN A 186 19.70 -24.24 -9.22
N SER A 187 19.46 -23.31 -8.29
CA SER A 187 19.41 -21.87 -8.55
C SER A 187 20.48 -21.11 -7.75
N GLN A 188 21.18 -20.20 -8.40
CA GLN A 188 22.02 -19.21 -7.73
C GLN A 188 21.13 -18.00 -7.39
N LEU A 189 20.90 -17.78 -6.09
CA LEU A 189 20.16 -16.63 -5.58
C LEU A 189 21.15 -15.51 -5.28
N VAL A 190 20.71 -14.26 -5.46
CA VAL A 190 21.51 -13.07 -5.16
C VAL A 190 20.90 -12.36 -3.97
N PHE A 191 21.72 -12.10 -2.95
CA PHE A 191 21.35 -11.46 -1.70
C PHE A 191 22.26 -10.26 -1.40
N ALA A 192 21.87 -9.45 -0.41
CA ALA A 192 22.75 -8.43 0.15
C ALA A 192 23.26 -8.86 1.53
N ALA A 193 24.59 -8.91 1.68
CA ALA A 193 25.24 -8.98 2.98
C ALA A 193 25.39 -7.57 3.55
N LYS A 194 24.53 -7.24 4.53
CA LYS A 194 24.61 -6.01 5.33
C LYS A 194 25.65 -6.21 6.45
N VAL A 195 26.72 -5.42 6.39
CA VAL A 195 27.81 -5.37 7.37
C VAL A 195 27.69 -4.06 8.14
N PRO A 196 27.22 -4.05 9.41
CA PRO A 196 27.08 -2.82 10.18
C PRO A 196 28.42 -2.14 10.45
N LYS A 197 28.41 -0.80 10.41
CA LYS A 197 29.58 0.03 10.69
C LYS A 197 29.97 -0.05 12.18
N PRO A 198 31.26 0.01 12.54
CA PRO A 198 31.68 0.08 13.94
C PRO A 198 31.02 1.29 14.62
N CYS A 199 30.40 1.08 15.78
CA CYS A 199 29.49 1.97 16.54
C CYS A 199 27.98 1.89 16.21
N CYS A 200 27.57 1.27 15.09
CA CYS A 200 26.15 1.10 14.75
C CYS A 200 25.63 -0.27 15.20
N THR A 201 24.92 -0.32 16.33
CA THR A 201 24.22 -1.55 16.77
C THR A 201 22.79 -1.57 16.24
N SER A 202 22.57 -2.20 15.08
CA SER A 202 21.21 -2.57 14.64
C SER A 202 20.60 -3.53 15.67
N LEU A 203 19.54 -3.11 16.35
CA LEU A 203 18.90 -3.94 17.38
C LEU A 203 18.30 -5.20 16.73
N GLY A 204 18.34 -6.34 17.43
CA GLY A 204 17.74 -7.61 16.99
C GLY A 204 16.20 -7.64 16.99
N VAL A 205 15.55 -6.51 16.69
CA VAL A 205 14.08 -6.33 16.64
C VAL A 205 13.54 -6.59 15.22
N GLN A 206 14.41 -6.61 14.21
CA GLN A 206 14.02 -6.89 12.82
C GLN A 206 13.36 -8.28 12.65
N SER A 207 13.73 -9.27 13.46
CA SER A 207 13.18 -10.63 13.39
C SER A 207 11.78 -10.80 14.01
N SER A 208 11.25 -9.78 14.71
CA SER A 208 9.89 -9.78 15.27
C SER A 208 8.95 -8.84 14.53
N LEU A 209 9.42 -8.17 13.48
CA LEU A 209 8.61 -7.30 12.65
C LEU A 209 7.90 -8.12 11.58
N GLY A 210 6.58 -8.06 11.54
CA GLY A 210 5.81 -8.62 10.42
C GLY A 210 6.26 -8.04 9.07
N THR A 211 6.21 -8.85 8.02
CA THR A 211 6.57 -8.52 6.63
C THR A 211 5.86 -7.25 6.14
N HIS A 212 6.58 -6.37 5.45
CA HIS A 212 6.02 -5.14 4.87
C HIS A 212 6.87 -4.60 3.72
N CYS A 213 6.22 -4.12 2.65
CA CYS A 213 6.88 -3.65 1.42
C CYS A 213 7.96 -2.58 1.61
N SER A 214 7.90 -1.78 2.68
CA SER A 214 8.81 -0.64 2.94
C SER A 214 9.75 -0.81 4.14
N ILE A 215 9.91 -2.03 4.66
CA ILE A 215 10.78 -2.35 5.81
C ILE A 215 11.77 -3.42 5.40
N GLN A 216 13.05 -3.25 5.75
CA GLN A 216 14.06 -4.27 5.48
C GLN A 216 13.96 -5.44 6.47
N HIS A 217 13.80 -6.66 5.95
CA HIS A 217 13.72 -7.90 6.73
C HIS A 217 14.93 -8.80 6.43
N PRO A 218 15.90 -8.96 7.33
CA PRO A 218 16.99 -9.91 7.16
C PRO A 218 16.52 -11.35 7.41
N ILE A 219 16.76 -12.22 6.44
CA ILE A 219 16.46 -13.66 6.47
C ILE A 219 17.59 -14.51 7.08
N GLY A 220 18.75 -13.92 7.34
CA GLY A 220 19.88 -14.62 7.93
C GLY A 220 20.75 -13.71 8.78
N ARG A 221 21.39 -14.28 9.81
CA ARG A 221 22.33 -13.56 10.69
C ARG A 221 23.44 -14.49 11.17
N PHE A 222 24.69 -14.05 11.01
CA PHE A 222 25.85 -14.71 11.61
C PHE A 222 26.88 -13.68 12.08
N THR A 223 27.97 -14.15 12.68
CA THR A 223 29.08 -13.31 13.14
C THR A 223 30.38 -14.03 12.81
N ASP A 224 31.22 -13.42 11.98
CA ASP A 224 32.35 -14.08 11.36
C ASP A 224 33.41 -13.05 10.88
N ARG A 225 34.60 -13.51 10.50
CA ARG A 225 35.65 -12.67 9.91
C ARG A 225 35.27 -12.33 8.47
N LEU A 226 35.42 -11.06 8.08
CA LEU A 226 35.19 -10.65 6.69
C LEU A 226 36.16 -11.38 5.72
N PRO A 227 35.67 -11.94 4.60
CA PRO A 227 36.50 -12.49 3.52
C PRO A 227 37.54 -11.49 3.03
N GLN A 228 38.66 -11.96 2.47
CA GLN A 228 39.76 -11.09 2.07
C GLN A 228 39.43 -10.23 0.84
N GLU A 229 38.53 -10.73 0.01
CA GLU A 229 38.04 -10.16 -1.24
C GLU A 229 37.24 -8.87 -0.99
N LEU A 230 36.54 -8.77 0.15
CA LEU A 230 35.74 -7.58 0.47
C LEU A 230 36.62 -6.37 0.81
N VAL A 231 36.30 -5.24 0.17
CA VAL A 231 36.93 -3.94 0.40
C VAL A 231 35.98 -3.08 1.24
N LEU A 232 36.35 -2.80 2.49
CA LEU A 232 35.65 -1.81 3.30
C LEU A 232 36.07 -0.40 2.88
N PRO A 233 35.13 0.52 2.58
CA PRO A 233 35.43 1.93 2.42
C PRO A 233 36.15 2.50 3.65
N ARG A 234 37.27 3.19 3.43
CA ARG A 234 38.02 3.82 4.51
C ARG A 234 37.32 5.11 4.95
N ASN A 235 37.11 5.27 6.26
CA ASN A 235 36.46 6.46 6.81
C ASN A 235 37.25 7.73 6.41
N PRO A 236 36.59 8.78 5.86
CA PRO A 236 37.27 10.02 5.46
C PRO A 236 37.90 10.79 6.64
N GLY A 237 37.52 10.48 7.88
CA GLY A 237 38.10 11.08 9.09
C GLY A 237 39.53 10.61 9.46
N GLU A 238 40.07 9.57 8.83
CA GLU A 238 41.40 9.02 9.16
C GLU A 238 42.56 9.63 8.33
N GLN A 239 42.33 10.73 7.60
CA GLN A 239 43.38 11.35 6.77
C GLN A 239 44.35 12.27 7.55
N SER A 240 44.25 12.33 8.88
CA SER A 240 45.01 13.26 9.74
C SER A 240 46.12 12.61 10.59
N GLN A 241 46.65 11.46 10.17
CA GLN A 241 47.89 10.91 10.74
C GLN A 241 48.92 10.67 9.63
N SER A 242 50.13 11.15 9.88
CA SER A 242 51.18 11.45 8.90
C SER A 242 51.86 10.22 8.27
N PRO A 243 52.43 10.36 7.05
CA PRO A 243 53.24 9.31 6.45
C PRO A 243 54.66 9.30 7.03
N SER A 244 54.92 8.43 8.01
CA SER A 244 56.28 8.18 8.50
C SER A 244 56.45 6.76 9.02
N SER A 245 57.60 6.16 8.68
CA SER A 245 58.08 4.83 9.04
C SER A 245 57.46 3.65 8.29
N GLU A 246 58.28 3.10 7.39
CA GLU A 246 58.19 1.73 6.91
C GLU A 246 58.42 0.76 8.08
N GLU A 247 57.35 0.26 8.69
CA GLU A 247 57.44 -0.83 9.67
C GLU A 247 56.57 -2.00 9.21
N ARG A 248 57.14 -3.21 9.24
CA ARG A 248 56.58 -4.41 8.61
C ARG A 248 55.26 -4.80 9.28
N ALA A 249 54.14 -4.35 8.72
CA ALA A 249 52.82 -4.62 9.28
C ALA A 249 52.53 -6.12 9.27
N CYS A 250 52.37 -6.69 10.47
CA CYS A 250 51.72 -7.98 10.66
C CYS A 250 50.38 -8.00 9.91
N PRO A 251 49.91 -9.15 9.38
CA PRO A 251 48.63 -9.20 8.68
C PRO A 251 47.52 -8.73 9.62
N ALA A 252 46.99 -7.53 9.35
CA ALA A 252 46.02 -6.89 10.23
C ALA A 252 44.79 -7.78 10.36
N THR A 253 44.55 -8.28 11.58
CA THR A 253 43.46 -9.22 11.84
C THR A 253 42.11 -8.52 11.61
N ARG A 254 41.58 -8.61 10.38
CA ARG A 254 40.19 -9.05 10.12
C ARG A 254 39.20 -8.84 11.28
N PRO A 255 38.56 -7.67 11.53
CA PRO A 255 37.54 -7.62 12.57
C PRO A 255 36.47 -8.69 12.34
N VAL A 256 36.09 -9.37 13.42
CA VAL A 256 34.92 -10.25 13.45
C VAL A 256 33.70 -9.34 13.56
N LEU A 257 32.85 -9.33 12.53
CA LEU A 257 31.67 -8.48 12.48
C LEU A 257 30.40 -9.33 12.40
N GLN A 258 29.30 -8.76 12.89
CA GLN A 258 27.97 -9.30 12.61
C GLN A 258 27.63 -9.03 11.15
N VAL A 259 26.97 -10.00 10.51
CA VAL A 259 26.51 -9.91 9.12
C VAL A 259 25.04 -10.30 9.10
N LEU A 260 24.24 -9.49 8.43
CA LEU A 260 22.82 -9.74 8.18
C LEU A 260 22.64 -10.01 6.68
N ILE A 261 21.90 -11.06 6.34
CA ILE A 261 21.59 -11.41 4.95
C ILE A 261 20.18 -10.93 4.65
N CYS A 262 20.04 -10.04 3.69
CA CYS A 262 18.76 -9.50 3.22
C CYS A 262 18.44 -10.04 1.82
N PRO A 263 17.17 -10.39 1.54
CA PRO A 263 16.77 -10.82 0.21
C PRO A 263 16.83 -9.67 -0.80
N GLU A 264 16.65 -8.42 -0.34
CA GLU A 264 16.75 -7.24 -1.20
C GLU A 264 18.17 -6.71 -1.34
N VAL A 265 18.58 -6.48 -2.60
CA VAL A 265 19.83 -5.79 -2.91
C VAL A 265 19.58 -4.30 -3.18
N PRO A 266 20.00 -3.39 -2.27
CA PRO A 266 19.94 -1.96 -2.53
C PRO A 266 20.96 -1.56 -3.59
N TYR A 267 20.56 -0.66 -4.49
CA TYR A 267 21.44 -0.10 -5.53
C TYR A 267 21.92 1.33 -5.20
N GLN A 268 21.22 2.04 -4.31
CA GLN A 268 21.65 3.33 -3.73
C GLN A 268 20.80 3.70 -2.51
N THR A 269 21.25 4.70 -1.75
CA THR A 269 20.45 5.36 -0.70
C THR A 269 19.58 6.48 -1.29
N LEU A 270 18.59 6.94 -0.53
CA LEU A 270 17.79 8.11 -0.89
C LEU A 270 18.64 9.39 -0.91
N ALA A 271 19.65 9.51 -0.06
CA ALA A 271 20.67 10.57 -0.12
C ALA A 271 21.41 10.57 -1.46
N GLY A 272 21.83 9.40 -1.95
CA GLY A 272 22.46 9.23 -3.26
C GLY A 272 21.51 9.60 -4.40
N PHE A 273 20.24 9.20 -4.30
CA PHE A 273 19.19 9.57 -5.27
C PHE A 273 19.01 11.09 -5.37
N VAL A 274 18.82 11.78 -4.24
CA VAL A 274 18.65 13.25 -4.22
C VAL A 274 19.89 13.92 -4.84
N ARG A 275 21.10 13.53 -4.44
CA ARG A 275 22.34 14.10 -5.00
C ARG A 275 22.44 13.93 -6.52
N GLY A 276 22.03 12.78 -7.06
CA GLY A 276 22.08 12.49 -8.50
C GLY A 276 20.92 13.06 -9.33
N SER A 277 19.79 13.40 -8.71
CA SER A 277 18.53 13.67 -9.43
C SER A 277 18.21 15.15 -9.68
N HIS A 278 19.06 16.08 -9.25
CA HIS A 278 18.88 17.52 -9.47
C HIS A 278 18.67 17.88 -10.96
N GLY A 279 19.37 17.21 -11.88
CA GLY A 279 19.18 17.38 -13.33
C GLY A 279 17.81 16.90 -13.83
N LEU A 280 17.28 15.81 -13.25
CA LEU A 280 15.95 15.27 -13.57
C LEU A 280 14.84 16.16 -13.02
N HIS A 281 15.02 16.71 -11.81
CA HIS A 281 14.08 17.67 -11.22
C HIS A 281 13.97 18.94 -12.08
N ARG A 282 15.11 19.49 -12.55
CA ARG A 282 15.13 20.65 -13.44
C ARG A 282 14.52 20.38 -14.83
N THR A 283 14.71 19.18 -15.39
CA THR A 283 14.27 18.84 -16.75
C THR A 283 12.81 18.40 -16.80
N SER A 284 12.33 17.72 -15.75
CA SER A 284 11.00 17.11 -15.71
C SER A 284 10.37 17.17 -14.30
N PRO A 285 10.11 18.38 -13.77
CA PRO A 285 9.70 18.55 -12.37
C PRO A 285 8.44 17.77 -12.01
N GLY A 286 7.41 17.77 -12.87
CA GLY A 286 6.18 17.02 -12.59
C GLY A 286 6.36 15.49 -12.48
N HIS A 287 7.28 14.89 -13.24
CA HIS A 287 7.56 13.46 -13.11
C HIS A 287 8.40 13.18 -11.85
N TYR A 288 9.38 14.05 -11.57
CA TYR A 288 10.23 13.94 -10.40
C TYR A 288 9.44 14.12 -9.08
N GLU A 289 8.61 15.16 -8.98
CA GLU A 289 7.80 15.40 -7.79
C GLU A 289 6.71 14.32 -7.59
N ARG A 290 6.19 13.73 -8.67
CA ARG A 290 5.33 12.53 -8.58
C ARG A 290 6.09 11.37 -7.93
N LEU A 291 7.32 11.12 -8.36
CA LEU A 291 8.18 10.08 -7.79
C LEU A 291 8.49 10.39 -6.32
N ALA A 292 8.78 11.64 -5.97
CA ALA A 292 8.94 12.07 -4.57
C ALA A 292 7.68 11.79 -3.74
N CYS A 293 6.47 12.09 -4.24
CA CYS A 293 5.22 11.71 -3.58
C CYS A 293 5.08 10.19 -3.35
N LEU A 294 5.46 9.36 -4.33
CA LEU A 294 5.41 7.90 -4.22
C LEU A 294 6.43 7.34 -3.23
N LEU A 295 7.63 7.91 -3.15
CA LEU A 295 8.65 7.55 -2.17
C LEU A 295 8.23 7.94 -0.74
N LEU A 296 7.70 9.15 -0.56
CA LEU A 296 7.14 9.62 0.71
C LEU A 296 5.93 8.78 1.16
N LEU A 297 5.10 8.31 0.22
CA LEU A 297 3.95 7.46 0.52
C LEU A 297 4.40 6.09 1.06
N GLN A 298 5.39 5.46 0.42
CA GLN A 298 6.01 4.23 0.93
C GLN A 298 6.59 4.43 2.33
N LEU A 299 7.25 5.57 2.57
CA LEU A 299 7.80 5.90 3.88
C LEU A 299 6.71 6.03 4.96
N CYS A 300 5.59 6.70 4.65
CA CYS A 300 4.48 6.85 5.60
C CYS A 300 3.85 5.48 5.95
N LEU A 301 3.65 4.61 4.95
CA LEU A 301 3.16 3.23 5.18
C LEU A 301 4.12 2.43 6.08
N GLY A 302 5.43 2.51 5.83
CA GLY A 302 6.44 1.86 6.67
C GLY A 302 6.44 2.37 8.12
N LEU A 303 6.28 3.69 8.30
CA LEU A 303 6.21 4.31 9.63
C LEU A 303 4.92 3.95 10.39
N GLU A 304 3.77 3.88 9.72
CA GLU A 304 2.51 3.40 10.32
C GLU A 304 2.65 1.95 10.82
N HIS A 305 3.29 1.07 10.03
CA HIS A 305 3.52 -0.32 10.42
C HIS A 305 4.48 -0.47 11.61
N LEU A 306 5.59 0.28 11.64
CA LEU A 306 6.53 0.31 12.78
C LEU A 306 5.85 0.78 14.06
N ARG A 307 5.02 1.83 13.96
CA ARG A 307 4.24 2.39 15.06
C ARG A 307 3.22 1.37 15.60
N GLY A 308 2.52 0.66 14.71
CA GLY A 308 1.58 -0.41 15.08
C GLY A 308 2.23 -1.58 15.85
N GLN A 309 3.53 -1.82 15.66
CA GLN A 309 4.27 -2.89 16.35
C GLN A 309 5.06 -2.39 17.58
N ASN A 310 4.86 -1.14 18.02
CA ASN A 310 5.58 -0.51 19.14
C ASN A 310 7.12 -0.56 19.00
N VAL A 311 7.62 -0.67 17.77
CA VAL A 311 9.07 -0.64 17.51
C VAL A 311 9.57 0.80 17.63
N GLY A 312 10.74 0.96 18.24
CA GLY A 312 11.37 2.27 18.38
C GLY A 312 11.61 2.94 17.03
N GLN A 313 11.57 4.27 17.03
CA GLN A 313 11.65 5.12 15.84
C GLN A 313 12.75 4.68 14.86
N GLY A 314 12.42 4.62 13.56
CA GLY A 314 13.41 4.42 12.51
C GLY A 314 14.31 5.64 12.36
N ASP A 315 15.57 5.45 12.00
CA ASP A 315 16.42 6.58 11.62
C ASP A 315 16.04 7.04 10.20
N LEU A 316 15.27 8.12 10.16
CA LEU A 316 14.71 8.71 8.94
C LEU A 316 15.68 9.61 8.17
N SER A 317 16.98 9.57 8.48
CA SER A 317 17.99 10.20 7.64
C SER A 317 17.97 9.62 6.21
N PRO A 318 18.10 10.43 5.14
CA PRO A 318 18.08 9.92 3.76
C PRO A 318 19.19 8.91 3.44
N GLU A 319 20.24 8.87 4.26
CA GLU A 319 21.36 7.92 4.18
C GLU A 319 20.98 6.52 4.69
N ASN A 320 19.92 6.41 5.50
CA ASN A 320 19.40 5.16 6.07
C ASN A 320 18.07 4.70 5.43
N LEU A 321 17.64 5.38 4.37
CA LEU A 321 16.57 4.96 3.48
C LEU A 321 17.16 4.37 2.20
N LEU A 322 16.89 3.10 1.93
CA LEU A 322 17.46 2.36 0.80
C LEU A 322 16.50 2.34 -0.39
N LEU A 323 17.03 2.36 -1.60
CA LEU A 323 16.29 2.11 -2.83
C LEU A 323 16.67 0.75 -3.42
N VAL A 324 15.64 -0.06 -3.68
CA VAL A 324 15.72 -1.42 -4.23
C VAL A 324 14.90 -1.47 -5.51
N GLN A 325 15.37 -2.23 -6.50
CA GLN A 325 14.64 -2.44 -7.74
C GLN A 325 13.55 -3.50 -7.52
N CYS A 326 12.30 -3.20 -7.90
CA CYS A 326 11.20 -4.16 -7.78
C CYS A 326 11.48 -5.42 -8.63
N PRO A 327 11.14 -6.62 -8.13
CA PRO A 327 11.23 -7.86 -8.92
C PRO A 327 10.46 -7.69 -10.23
N CYS A 328 11.17 -7.78 -11.36
CA CYS A 328 10.55 -7.80 -12.68
C CYS A 328 10.46 -9.26 -13.15
N PRO A 329 9.28 -9.75 -13.59
CA PRO A 329 9.18 -11.12 -14.09
C PRO A 329 10.09 -11.33 -15.32
N PRO A 330 10.70 -12.52 -15.45
CA PRO A 330 11.58 -12.83 -16.58
C PRO A 330 10.79 -12.72 -17.89
N GLY A 331 11.26 -11.84 -18.77
CA GLY A 331 10.55 -11.42 -19.99
C GLY A 331 10.37 -9.90 -20.12
N ARG A 332 10.51 -9.13 -19.03
CA ARG A 332 10.41 -7.64 -19.06
C ARG A 332 11.67 -6.91 -19.56
N HIS A 333 12.68 -7.62 -20.08
CA HIS A 333 13.93 -7.01 -20.52
C HIS A 333 13.92 -6.60 -22.00
N GLN A 334 14.38 -5.36 -22.25
CA GLN A 334 14.92 -4.90 -23.54
C GLN A 334 13.89 -4.59 -24.66
N GLY A 335 12.85 -3.81 -24.36
CA GLY A 335 11.95 -3.26 -25.39
C GLY A 335 11.46 -1.83 -25.13
N LYS A 336 10.98 -1.53 -23.92
CA LYS A 336 10.65 -0.17 -23.47
C LYS A 336 11.56 0.25 -22.34
N LYS A 337 12.63 1.00 -22.66
CA LYS A 337 13.26 1.88 -21.67
C LYS A 337 12.19 2.90 -21.26
N GLU A 338 11.82 2.94 -20.00
CA GLU A 338 11.06 4.07 -19.46
C GLU A 338 11.91 5.33 -19.70
N PRO A 339 11.42 6.31 -20.49
CA PRO A 339 12.29 7.17 -21.31
C PRO A 339 13.14 8.19 -20.54
N LEU A 340 13.05 8.22 -19.21
CA LEU A 340 13.65 9.22 -18.33
C LEU A 340 14.40 8.63 -17.12
N GLY A 341 14.50 7.30 -16.99
CA GLY A 341 15.13 6.67 -15.82
C GLY A 341 14.35 6.85 -14.49
N LEU A 342 13.07 7.20 -14.58
CA LEU A 342 12.17 7.47 -13.45
C LEU A 342 11.29 6.25 -13.11
N SER A 343 11.85 5.04 -13.17
CA SER A 343 11.18 3.83 -12.69
C SER A 343 11.00 3.90 -11.18
N LEU A 344 9.77 3.72 -10.66
CA LEU A 344 9.51 3.74 -9.22
C LEU A 344 10.28 2.61 -8.50
N PRO A 345 11.23 2.91 -7.59
CA PRO A 345 11.88 1.89 -6.79
C PRO A 345 11.11 1.61 -5.50
N ARG A 346 11.39 0.45 -4.90
CA ARG A 346 10.92 0.09 -3.56
C ARG A 346 11.83 0.78 -2.54
N LEU A 347 11.26 1.59 -1.66
CA LEU A 347 11.95 2.29 -0.58
C LEU A 347 11.90 1.44 0.69
N LEU A 348 13.05 1.16 1.30
CA LEU A 348 13.16 0.39 2.55
C LEU A 348 13.75 1.23 3.70
N ILE A 349 13.09 1.18 4.85
CA ILE A 349 13.65 1.62 6.14
C ILE A 349 14.57 0.50 6.65
N SER A 350 15.88 0.77 6.78
CA SER A 350 16.88 -0.25 7.14
C SER A 350 17.49 -0.11 8.53
N SER A 351 17.44 1.09 9.10
CA SER A 351 18.09 1.44 10.37
C SER A 351 17.05 1.74 11.47
N PHE A 352 17.10 0.94 12.54
CA PHE A 352 16.23 1.07 13.72
C PHE A 352 17.09 1.43 14.94
N LEU A 353 17.53 2.68 14.99
CA LEU A 353 18.35 3.18 16.09
C LEU A 353 17.47 3.45 17.32
N LYS A 354 17.51 2.55 18.30
CA LYS A 354 17.24 3.00 19.68
C LYS A 354 18.37 3.94 20.09
N VAL A 355 18.03 5.22 20.33
CA VAL A 355 18.94 6.16 20.97
C VAL A 355 19.36 5.57 22.31
N ARG A 356 20.58 5.02 22.38
CA ARG A 356 21.22 4.73 23.66
C ARG A 356 21.49 6.08 24.31
N GLU A 357 20.67 6.41 25.28
CA GLU A 357 20.97 7.44 26.26
C GLU A 357 22.36 7.11 26.85
N LYS A 358 23.36 7.96 26.54
CA LYS A 358 24.72 7.75 27.00
C LYS A 358 24.75 7.96 28.50
N GLN A 359 24.62 6.88 29.28
CA GLN A 359 25.09 6.86 30.66
C GLN A 359 26.59 7.20 30.63
N ARG A 360 26.92 8.46 30.94
CA ARG A 360 28.30 8.87 31.20
C ARG A 360 28.78 8.13 32.44
N PRO A 361 29.93 7.43 32.39
CA PRO A 361 30.64 7.06 33.60
C PRO A 361 30.94 8.34 34.40
N CYS A 362 30.63 8.34 35.69
CA CYS A 362 30.83 9.52 36.53
C CYS A 362 32.31 9.93 36.54
N SER A 363 32.58 11.21 36.36
CA SER A 363 33.85 11.84 36.70
C SER A 363 33.55 13.08 37.52
N THR A 364 34.12 13.12 38.72
CA THR A 364 33.78 14.09 39.78
C THR A 364 34.55 15.40 39.61
N SER A 365 33.87 16.48 39.24
CA SER A 365 34.14 17.85 39.76
C SER A 365 33.14 18.88 39.19
N GLN A 366 32.15 19.20 40.03
CA GLN A 366 31.69 20.57 40.31
C GLN A 366 31.86 21.67 39.24
N GLU A 367 30.90 21.75 38.32
CA GLU A 367 30.27 23.03 37.97
C GLU A 367 28.78 22.75 37.69
N GLN A 368 27.93 23.13 38.65
CA GLN A 368 26.48 22.96 38.56
C GLN A 368 25.87 24.27 38.08
N ASP A 369 25.44 24.32 36.82
CA ASP A 369 24.53 25.37 36.36
C ASP A 369 23.42 24.81 35.45
N TRP A 370 22.19 24.95 35.94
CA TRP A 370 20.89 24.82 35.26
C TRP A 370 20.62 23.63 34.31
N THR A 371 20.77 22.41 34.83
CA THR A 371 19.93 21.28 34.37
C THR A 371 18.82 20.93 35.37
N LYS A 372 17.62 21.47 35.14
CA LYS A 372 16.40 20.65 35.20
C LYS A 372 16.07 20.33 33.74
N GLY A 373 16.27 19.12 33.23
CA GLY A 373 16.12 17.84 33.94
C GLY A 373 14.94 17.06 33.37
N LEU A 374 14.77 17.07 32.04
CA LEU A 374 14.04 16.04 31.33
C LEU A 374 14.99 15.46 30.27
N ALA A 375 15.37 14.20 30.47
CA ALA A 375 15.58 13.31 29.34
C ALA A 375 14.29 13.34 28.52
N ALA A 376 14.31 14.02 27.38
CA ALA A 376 13.12 14.10 26.54
C ALA A 376 12.87 12.70 25.95
N PRO A 377 11.74 12.03 26.26
CA PRO A 377 11.35 10.87 25.48
C PRO A 377 11.21 11.36 24.03
N SER A 378 11.82 10.66 23.08
CA SER A 378 11.69 10.96 21.65
C SER A 378 10.21 10.87 21.29
N SER A 379 9.53 12.03 21.28
CA SER A 379 8.09 12.10 21.11
C SER A 379 7.72 11.57 19.72
N PRO A 380 6.56 10.91 19.53
CA PRO A 380 6.13 10.40 18.23
C PRO A 380 6.26 11.45 17.12
N ALA A 381 5.96 12.71 17.48
CA ALA A 381 6.07 13.91 16.65
C ALA A 381 7.45 14.19 16.01
N ALA A 382 8.49 13.40 16.31
CA ALA A 382 9.80 13.45 15.66
C ALA A 382 9.78 12.81 14.26
N ASP A 383 8.96 11.78 14.02
CA ASP A 383 8.81 11.19 12.68
C ASP A 383 8.18 12.19 11.71
N GLU A 384 7.11 12.86 12.13
CA GLU A 384 6.46 13.90 11.36
C GLU A 384 7.44 15.02 10.97
N LEU A 385 8.33 15.46 11.88
CA LEU A 385 9.36 16.45 11.58
C LEU A 385 10.39 15.96 10.56
N ASN A 386 10.85 14.70 10.69
CA ASN A 386 11.81 14.10 9.78
C ASN A 386 11.23 13.93 8.37
N VAL A 387 9.98 13.48 8.24
CA VAL A 387 9.26 13.44 6.94
C VAL A 387 9.10 14.86 6.38
N GLY A 388 8.77 15.84 7.22
CA GLY A 388 8.73 17.26 6.83
C GLY A 388 10.06 17.76 6.27
N ARG A 389 11.19 17.41 6.91
CA ARG A 389 12.55 17.73 6.43
C ARG A 389 12.89 17.02 5.12
N LEU A 390 12.49 15.76 4.99
CA LEU A 390 12.75 14.95 3.81
C LEU A 390 12.05 15.49 2.56
N ILE A 391 10.87 16.12 2.70
CA ILE A 391 10.20 16.81 1.57
C ILE A 391 11.10 17.91 0.99
N TYR A 392 11.72 18.74 1.84
CA TYR A 392 12.65 19.80 1.38
C TYR A 392 13.87 19.22 0.67
N GLN A 393 14.47 18.18 1.24
CA GLN A 393 15.63 17.50 0.67
C GLN A 393 15.31 16.88 -0.70
N LEU A 394 14.19 16.15 -0.81
CA LEU A 394 13.69 15.62 -2.09
C LEU A 394 13.48 16.73 -3.12
N LEU A 395 12.90 17.87 -2.72
CA LEU A 395 12.67 19.00 -3.62
C LEU A 395 13.92 19.84 -3.92
N HIS A 396 15.10 19.40 -3.46
CA HIS A 396 16.38 20.10 -3.62
C HIS A 396 16.38 21.53 -3.03
N VAL A 397 15.69 21.70 -1.89
CA VAL A 397 15.65 22.96 -1.15
C VAL A 397 16.37 22.75 0.19
N ASP A 398 17.44 23.51 0.44
CA ASP A 398 18.20 23.40 1.68
C ASP A 398 17.37 23.84 2.90
N ILE A 399 17.41 23.04 3.97
CA ILE A 399 16.71 23.34 5.23
C ILE A 399 17.59 23.07 6.46
N SER A 400 18.03 24.17 7.08
CA SER A 400 18.58 24.18 8.44
C SER A 400 17.43 24.09 9.45
N LEU A 401 17.45 23.08 10.33
CA LEU A 401 16.49 22.98 11.43
C LEU A 401 16.80 24.00 12.54
N GLU A 402 18.08 24.36 12.71
CA GLU A 402 18.53 25.33 13.70
C GLU A 402 17.97 26.73 13.39
N ASP A 403 17.80 27.07 12.12
CA ASP A 403 17.22 28.36 11.70
C ASP A 403 15.69 28.38 11.62
N THR A 404 15.05 27.22 11.37
CA THR A 404 13.58 27.14 11.16
C THR A 404 12.79 26.86 12.46
N LEU A 405 13.34 26.03 13.34
CA LEU A 405 12.82 25.83 14.70
C LEU A 405 13.46 26.80 15.71
N GLY A 406 14.63 27.36 15.39
CA GLY A 406 15.26 28.42 16.17
C GLY A 406 14.48 29.74 16.13
N PHE A 407 14.68 30.55 17.17
CA PHE A 407 13.84 31.69 17.54
C PHE A 407 13.91 32.93 16.60
N ARG A 408 14.56 32.85 15.42
CA ARG A 408 14.84 34.04 14.60
C ARG A 408 13.89 34.33 13.44
N ASN A 409 13.22 33.34 12.84
CA ASN A 409 12.20 33.61 11.81
C ASN A 409 11.09 32.54 11.78
N ASN A 410 9.83 32.98 11.70
CA ASN A 410 8.64 32.09 11.65
C ASN A 410 8.32 31.62 10.22
N ARG A 411 9.27 31.68 9.29
CA ARG A 411 9.05 31.41 7.86
C ARG A 411 9.93 30.24 7.43
N LEU A 412 9.28 29.14 7.06
CA LEU A 412 9.94 28.03 6.36
C LEU A 412 10.42 28.53 4.97
N PRO A 413 11.49 27.94 4.41
CA PRO A 413 11.93 28.25 3.05
C PRO A 413 10.80 28.04 2.04
N GLU A 414 10.73 28.88 1.00
CA GLU A 414 9.68 28.74 0.00
C GLU A 414 10.02 27.62 -1.00
N ILE A 415 9.22 26.55 -1.00
CA ILE A 415 9.25 25.55 -2.07
C ILE A 415 8.76 26.20 -3.39
N PRO A 416 9.56 26.14 -4.47
CA PRO A 416 9.18 26.70 -5.77
C PRO A 416 8.02 25.92 -6.39
N SER A 417 7.11 26.61 -7.08
CA SER A 417 5.96 25.98 -7.74
C SER A 417 6.33 25.50 -9.14
N LEU A 418 6.94 24.32 -9.24
CA LEU A 418 7.45 23.73 -10.48
C LEU A 418 6.48 22.74 -11.13
N SER A 419 5.49 22.23 -10.39
CA SER A 419 4.49 21.30 -10.90
C SER A 419 3.17 21.33 -10.11
N ILE A 420 2.21 20.48 -10.52
CA ILE A 420 0.94 20.27 -9.80
C ILE A 420 1.11 19.71 -8.38
N TYR A 421 2.27 19.12 -8.06
CA TYR A 421 2.55 18.54 -6.75
C TYR A 421 3.19 19.54 -5.78
N SER A 422 3.97 20.53 -6.27
CA SER A 422 4.78 21.44 -5.44
C SER A 422 3.95 22.16 -4.37
N MET A 423 2.77 22.67 -4.72
CA MET A 423 1.90 23.37 -3.77
C MET A 423 1.36 22.43 -2.67
N GLY A 424 1.00 21.21 -3.05
CA GLY A 424 0.58 20.16 -2.14
C GLY A 424 1.70 19.73 -1.18
N LEU A 425 2.91 19.54 -1.71
CA LEU A 425 4.10 19.23 -0.93
C LEU A 425 4.52 20.38 -0.01
N LYS A 426 4.44 21.64 -0.47
CA LYS A 426 4.65 22.83 0.36
C LYS A 426 3.65 22.90 1.53
N ARG A 427 2.38 22.65 1.27
CA ARG A 427 1.33 22.58 2.30
C ARG A 427 1.59 21.45 3.29
N LEU A 428 1.89 20.24 2.81
CA LEU A 428 2.20 19.08 3.64
C LEU A 428 3.42 19.33 4.53
N ALA A 429 4.52 19.84 3.97
CA ALA A 429 5.74 20.13 4.73
C ALA A 429 5.50 21.23 5.79
N THR A 430 4.66 22.23 5.49
CA THR A 430 4.25 23.26 6.46
C THR A 430 3.46 22.67 7.64
N LEU A 431 2.60 21.70 7.38
CA LEU A 431 1.79 21.02 8.40
C LEU A 431 2.62 20.04 9.24
N LEU A 432 3.60 19.37 8.64
CA LEU A 432 4.53 18.46 9.32
C LEU A 432 5.58 19.20 10.15
N LEU A 433 6.09 20.33 9.66
CA LEU A 433 7.05 21.18 10.37
C LEU A 433 6.39 22.20 11.31
N HIS A 434 5.11 22.02 11.64
CA HIS A 434 4.40 22.92 12.55
C HIS A 434 5.02 22.89 13.96
N ARG A 435 5.29 24.07 14.55
CA ARG A 435 5.98 24.21 15.84
C ARG A 435 5.21 23.58 17.00
N GLU A 436 3.93 23.89 17.13
CA GLU A 436 3.05 23.26 18.12
C GLU A 436 2.75 21.80 17.71
N PRO A 437 3.07 20.79 18.54
CA PRO A 437 2.79 19.39 18.22
C PRO A 437 1.29 19.08 18.08
N SER A 438 0.43 19.81 18.78
CA SER A 438 -1.04 19.66 18.73
C SER A 438 -1.68 20.06 17.40
N LYS A 439 -0.98 20.88 16.59
CA LYS A 439 -1.40 21.31 15.25
C LYS A 439 -0.61 20.60 14.13
N ARG A 440 0.35 19.75 14.50
CA ARG A 440 1.14 18.95 13.55
C ARG A 440 0.27 17.81 13.02
N VAL A 441 0.25 17.62 11.71
CA VAL A 441 -0.47 16.48 11.12
C VAL A 441 0.25 15.17 11.39
N SER A 442 -0.49 14.11 11.68
CA SER A 442 0.10 12.77 11.89
C SER A 442 0.61 12.14 10.59
N ILE A 443 1.46 11.11 10.70
CA ILE A 443 1.86 10.30 9.52
C ILE A 443 0.64 9.76 8.74
N GLU A 444 -0.44 9.31 9.39
CA GLU A 444 -1.67 8.85 8.72
C GLU A 444 -2.34 9.96 7.90
N GLN A 445 -2.35 11.19 8.42
CA GLN A 445 -2.84 12.36 7.69
C GLN A 445 -1.89 12.73 6.54
N ALA A 446 -0.57 12.61 6.73
CA ALA A 446 0.42 12.82 5.68
C ALA A 446 0.28 11.79 4.54
N ARG A 447 0.10 10.50 4.87
CA ARG A 447 -0.25 9.42 3.92
C ARG A 447 -1.48 9.78 3.12
N SER A 448 -2.54 10.19 3.81
CA SER A 448 -3.82 10.53 3.16
C SER A 448 -3.69 11.77 2.25
N ILE A 449 -2.89 12.77 2.63
CA ILE A 449 -2.55 13.93 1.80
C ILE A 449 -1.75 13.47 0.56
N LEU A 450 -0.74 12.62 0.70
CA LEU A 450 0.06 12.12 -0.42
C LEU A 450 -0.79 11.29 -1.40
N GLN A 451 -1.68 10.44 -0.90
CA GLN A 451 -2.66 9.70 -1.72
C GLN A 451 -3.60 10.65 -2.47
N LEU A 452 -4.09 11.72 -1.82
CA LEU A 452 -4.87 12.76 -2.48
C LEU A 452 -4.06 13.43 -3.61
N LEU A 453 -2.80 13.78 -3.35
CA LEU A 453 -1.91 14.40 -4.33
C LEU A 453 -1.58 13.45 -5.49
N LEU A 454 -1.59 12.13 -5.30
CA LEU A 454 -1.27 11.15 -6.34
C LEU A 454 -2.46 10.74 -7.21
N TRP A 455 -3.61 10.43 -6.61
CA TRP A 455 -4.79 9.86 -7.29
C TRP A 455 -6.13 10.50 -6.91
N GLY A 456 -6.15 11.40 -5.92
CA GLY A 456 -7.36 11.99 -5.35
C GLY A 456 -8.14 12.96 -6.27
N PRO A 457 -9.33 13.42 -5.84
CA PRO A 457 -10.06 14.47 -6.51
C PRO A 457 -9.25 15.77 -6.50
N ARG A 458 -9.10 16.36 -7.69
CA ARG A 458 -8.41 17.64 -7.91
C ARG A 458 -9.34 18.84 -7.70
N GLN A 459 -8.77 20.03 -7.55
CA GLN A 459 -9.54 21.25 -7.24
C GLN A 459 -10.57 21.59 -8.32
N GLU A 460 -10.33 21.21 -9.58
CA GLU A 460 -11.22 21.41 -10.73
C GLU A 460 -12.55 20.66 -10.57
N LEU A 461 -12.60 19.55 -9.83
CA LEU A 461 -13.85 18.85 -9.50
C LEU A 461 -14.78 19.74 -8.67
N PHE A 462 -14.22 20.56 -7.80
CA PHE A 462 -14.95 21.44 -6.88
C PHE A 462 -15.24 22.82 -7.47
N ALA A 463 -14.62 23.17 -8.62
CA ALA A 463 -14.89 24.42 -9.33
C ALA A 463 -16.31 24.50 -9.92
N ARG A 464 -16.92 23.35 -10.24
CA ARG A 464 -18.29 23.26 -10.81
C ARG A 464 -19.31 22.62 -9.88
N SER A 465 -18.87 21.89 -8.86
CA SER A 465 -19.71 21.10 -7.97
C SER A 465 -19.40 21.39 -6.51
N LYS A 466 -20.44 21.62 -5.70
CA LYS A 466 -20.27 21.78 -4.24
C LYS A 466 -19.61 20.53 -3.67
N LYS A 467 -18.55 20.71 -2.87
CA LYS A 467 -17.88 19.64 -2.13
C LYS A 467 -18.82 19.04 -1.08
N THR A 468 -19.45 17.93 -1.42
CA THR A 468 -20.43 17.22 -0.58
C THR A 468 -20.01 15.74 -0.42
N LEU A 469 -20.44 15.09 0.67
CA LEU A 469 -20.15 13.68 0.91
C LEU A 469 -20.68 12.75 -0.21
N PRO A 470 -21.91 12.93 -0.75
CA PRO A 470 -22.39 12.12 -1.87
C PRO A 470 -21.53 12.23 -3.12
N LEU A 471 -21.06 13.44 -3.47
CA LEU A 471 -20.16 13.64 -4.62
C LEU A 471 -18.84 12.87 -4.45
N LEU A 472 -18.26 12.93 -3.25
CA LEU A 472 -17.02 12.22 -2.95
C LEU A 472 -17.22 10.70 -2.94
N ARG A 473 -18.35 10.20 -2.42
CA ARG A 473 -18.71 8.77 -2.51
C ARG A 473 -18.80 8.33 -3.97
N SER A 474 -19.60 9.01 -4.80
CA SER A 474 -19.71 8.71 -6.23
C SER A 474 -18.36 8.76 -6.96
N TRP A 475 -17.48 9.70 -6.61
CA TRP A 475 -16.12 9.78 -7.17
C TRP A 475 -15.28 8.55 -6.79
N VAL A 476 -15.33 8.08 -5.54
CA VAL A 476 -14.59 6.88 -5.09
C VAL A 476 -15.07 5.65 -5.87
N GLU A 477 -16.38 5.41 -5.95
CA GLU A 477 -16.89 4.19 -6.59
C GLU A 477 -16.62 4.17 -8.10
N VAL A 478 -16.71 5.32 -8.79
CA VAL A 478 -16.27 5.44 -10.19
C VAL A 478 -14.78 5.13 -10.33
N LYS A 479 -13.93 5.63 -9.43
CA LYS A 479 -12.49 5.32 -9.46
C LYS A 479 -12.16 3.87 -9.18
N ARG A 480 -12.84 3.23 -8.22
CA ARG A 480 -12.73 1.77 -7.97
C ARG A 480 -13.11 0.97 -9.22
N THR A 481 -14.22 1.31 -9.85
CA THR A 481 -14.69 0.68 -11.10
C THR A 481 -13.65 0.81 -12.22
N LEU A 482 -13.14 2.01 -12.47
CA LEU A 482 -12.13 2.27 -13.51
C LEU A 482 -10.80 1.56 -13.23
N LEU A 483 -10.39 1.47 -11.96
CA LEU A 483 -9.17 0.77 -11.57
C LEU A 483 -9.30 -0.75 -11.82
N LEU A 484 -10.43 -1.35 -11.45
CA LEU A 484 -10.72 -2.77 -11.71
C LEU A 484 -10.80 -3.06 -13.21
N LEU A 485 -11.43 -2.19 -14.00
CA LEU A 485 -11.48 -2.32 -15.46
C LEU A 485 -10.07 -2.26 -16.07
N ARG A 486 -9.22 -1.32 -15.64
CA ARG A 486 -7.82 -1.22 -16.08
C ARG A 486 -7.05 -2.51 -15.79
N PHE A 487 -7.26 -3.16 -14.65
CA PHE A 487 -6.63 -4.47 -14.37
C PHE A 487 -7.16 -5.59 -15.27
N ALA A 488 -8.47 -5.63 -15.53
CA ALA A 488 -9.06 -6.61 -16.45
C ALA A 488 -8.51 -6.46 -17.88
N GLU A 489 -8.40 -5.24 -18.39
CA GLU A 489 -7.78 -4.93 -19.69
C GLU A 489 -6.29 -5.30 -19.71
N SER A 490 -5.55 -4.97 -18.64
CA SER A 490 -4.12 -5.26 -18.53
C SER A 490 -3.82 -6.76 -18.49
N SER A 491 -4.74 -7.58 -17.98
CA SER A 491 -4.59 -9.05 -17.93
C SER A 491 -4.84 -9.76 -19.27
N VAL A 492 -5.47 -9.07 -20.24
CA VAL A 492 -5.78 -9.63 -21.57
C VAL A 492 -4.71 -9.25 -22.61
N GLY A 493 -4.05 -8.10 -22.45
CA GLY A 493 -2.94 -7.70 -23.31
C GLY A 493 -1.61 -8.33 -22.89
N THR A 494 -0.57 -8.17 -23.73
CA THR A 494 0.85 -8.33 -23.33
C THR A 494 1.33 -7.19 -22.41
N GLY A 495 0.41 -6.57 -21.67
CA GLY A 495 0.69 -5.59 -20.64
C GLY A 495 1.38 -6.27 -19.46
N GLY A 496 2.40 -5.63 -18.91
CA GLY A 496 3.16 -6.21 -17.81
C GLY A 496 2.33 -6.41 -16.55
N HIS A 497 2.77 -7.35 -15.72
CA HIS A 497 2.23 -7.57 -14.37
C HIS A 497 2.10 -6.26 -13.58
N PRO A 498 1.08 -6.13 -12.72
CA PRO A 498 0.86 -4.96 -11.89
C PRO A 498 2.07 -4.66 -11.00
N GLY A 499 2.50 -3.39 -10.96
CA GLY A 499 3.71 -2.99 -10.25
C GLY A 499 3.44 -2.39 -8.87
N LEU A 500 4.49 -1.82 -8.29
CA LEU A 500 4.45 -1.14 -6.99
C LEU A 500 3.51 0.08 -6.98
N GLU A 501 3.39 0.82 -8.09
CA GLU A 501 2.43 1.94 -8.16
C GLU A 501 0.98 1.43 -8.18
N GLU A 502 0.70 0.34 -8.90
CA GLU A 502 -0.60 -0.33 -8.89
C GLU A 502 -0.97 -0.83 -7.48
N TRP A 503 -0.03 -1.43 -6.73
CA TRP A 503 -0.24 -1.83 -5.34
C TRP A 503 -0.57 -0.64 -4.43
N LEU A 504 0.23 0.44 -4.47
CA LEU A 504 -0.02 1.66 -3.68
C LEU A 504 -1.40 2.27 -3.99
N CYS A 505 -1.79 2.27 -5.27
CA CYS A 505 -3.10 2.74 -5.72
C CYS A 505 -4.24 1.83 -5.22
N CYS A 506 -4.05 0.50 -5.23
CA CYS A 506 -4.99 -0.46 -4.68
C CYS A 506 -5.20 -0.27 -3.16
N GLN A 507 -4.12 -0.13 -2.38
CA GLN A 507 -4.22 0.10 -0.93
C GLN A 507 -5.00 1.38 -0.62
N TYR A 508 -4.77 2.46 -1.38
CA TYR A 508 -5.57 3.69 -1.26
C TYR A 508 -7.06 3.44 -1.54
N PHE A 509 -7.42 2.88 -2.69
CA PHE A 509 -8.84 2.70 -3.05
C PHE A 509 -9.56 1.61 -2.23
N LYS A 510 -8.82 0.69 -1.62
CA LYS A 510 -9.31 -0.30 -0.64
C LYS A 510 -9.75 0.37 0.68
N GLU A 511 -9.02 1.37 1.16
CA GLU A 511 -9.27 2.00 2.47
C GLU A 511 -10.04 3.32 2.42
N VAL A 512 -9.97 4.06 1.29
CA VAL A 512 -10.52 5.42 1.20
C VAL A 512 -12.04 5.46 1.39
N THR A 513 -12.49 6.49 2.10
CA THR A 513 -13.90 6.82 2.34
C THR A 513 -14.19 8.26 1.92
N GLU A 514 -15.46 8.59 1.71
CA GLU A 514 -15.91 9.96 1.46
C GLU A 514 -15.59 10.91 2.62
N HIS A 515 -15.57 10.40 3.86
CA HIS A 515 -15.28 11.18 5.06
C HIS A 515 -13.79 11.53 5.16
N THR A 516 -12.89 10.56 4.94
CA THR A 516 -11.44 10.81 4.90
C THR A 516 -11.08 11.76 3.77
N LEU A 517 -11.64 11.55 2.57
CA LEU A 517 -11.50 12.49 1.45
C LEU A 517 -11.98 13.91 1.80
N TYR A 518 -13.14 14.05 2.44
CA TYR A 518 -13.69 15.35 2.79
C TYR A 518 -12.75 16.12 3.72
N GLN A 519 -12.24 15.45 4.76
CA GLN A 519 -11.29 16.01 5.72
C GLN A 519 -9.98 16.44 5.04
N VAL A 520 -9.32 15.52 4.31
CA VAL A 520 -8.02 15.78 3.66
C VAL A 520 -8.14 16.91 2.64
N THR A 521 -9.21 16.93 1.85
CA THR A 521 -9.47 18.03 0.90
C THR A 521 -9.89 19.35 1.57
N GLN A 522 -10.13 19.44 2.89
CA GLN A 522 -10.23 20.73 3.62
C GLN A 522 -8.87 21.19 4.14
N VAL A 523 -7.91 20.28 4.25
CA VAL A 523 -6.56 20.56 4.74
C VAL A 523 -5.63 21.00 3.60
N VAL A 524 -5.86 20.49 2.39
CA VAL A 524 -5.02 20.72 1.20
C VAL A 524 -5.53 21.84 0.28
N TYR A 525 -6.84 21.94 0.07
CA TYR A 525 -7.50 22.99 -0.73
C TYR A 525 -8.21 23.99 0.19
#